data_AF-A0AAD7R8V5-F1
#
_entry.id   AF-A0AAD7R8V5-F1
#
_cell.length_a   1.000
_cell.length_b   1.000
_cell.length_c   1.000
_cell.angle_alpha   90.00
_cell.angle_beta   90.00
_cell.angle_gamma   90.00
#
_symmetry.space_group_name_H-M   'P 1'
#
loop_
_entity.id
_entity.type
_entity.pdbx_description
1 polymer ?
#
loop_
_entity_poly.entity_id
_entity_poly.type
_entity_poly.pdbx_seq_one_letter_code
_entity_poly.pdbx_strand_id
1 'polypeptide(L)' 'MHALVFGNVTAIIQRMYSRWSLYHTRTKDLKDFIRVHHLPRQLKQRMLEYFQTTWSVNNGIDSNE' A
#
# COMPACT_ATOMS: atom_id res chain seq x y z
N MET A 1 7.25 -34.08 -1.58
CA MET A 1 6.02 -33.37 -1.16
C MET A 1 6.28 -32.18 -0.22
N HIS A 2 7.37 -32.13 0.56
CA HIS A 2 7.67 -30.98 1.45
C HIS A 2 7.96 -29.66 0.71
N ALA A 3 8.69 -29.70 -0.41
CA ALA A 3 9.10 -28.50 -1.14
C ALA A 3 7.93 -27.67 -1.70
N LEU A 4 6.83 -28.33 -2.11
CA LEU A 4 5.63 -27.64 -2.60
C LEU A 4 4.89 -26.91 -1.47
N VAL A 5 4.79 -27.51 -0.28
CA VAL A 5 4.14 -26.89 0.87
C VAL A 5 4.95 -25.67 1.33
N PHE A 6 6.27 -25.81 1.43
CA PHE A 6 7.16 -24.68 1.75
C PHE A 6 7.06 -23.56 0.70
N GLY A 7 7.09 -23.90 -0.60
CA GLY A 7 6.94 -22.91 -1.67
C GLY A 7 5.62 -22.13 -1.60
N ASN A 8 4.51 -22.81 -1.32
CA ASN A 8 3.21 -22.17 -1.16
C ASN A 8 3.17 -21.23 0.06
N VAL A 9 3.71 -21.66 1.20
CA VAL A 9 3.78 -20.82 2.41
C VAL A 9 4.66 -19.60 2.19
N THR A 10 5.84 -19.77 1.57
CA THR A 10 6.74 -18.66 1.24
C THR A 10 6.06 -17.68 0.28
N ALA A 11 5.35 -18.16 -0.75
CA ALA A 11 4.62 -17.31 -1.68
C ALA A 11 3.50 -16.50 -1.01
N ILE A 12 2.75 -17.10 -0.07
CA ILE A 12 1.71 -16.40 0.70
C ILE A 12 2.33 -15.31 1.58
N ILE A 13 3.41 -15.64 2.29
CA ILE A 13 4.13 -14.69 3.14
C ILE A 13 4.70 -13.54 2.32
N GLN A 14 5.33 -13.82 1.17
CA GLN A 14 5.83 -12.80 0.25
C GLN A 14 4.71 -11.91 -0.28
N ARG A 15 3.54 -12.46 -0.61
CA ARG A 15 2.35 -11.66 -1.00
C ARG A 15 1.86 -10.78 0.14
N MET A 16 1.85 -11.26 1.39
CA MET A 16 1.53 -10.43 2.55
C MET A 16 2.52 -9.27 2.72
N TYR A 17 3.83 -9.54 2.69
CA TYR A 17 4.86 -8.50 2.81
C TYR A 17 4.86 -7.53 1.64
N SER A 18 4.59 -7.99 0.41
CA SER A 18 4.53 -7.13 -0.78
C SER A 18 3.42 -6.10 -0.65
N ARG A 19 2.25 -6.49 -0.11
CA ARG A 19 1.15 -5.56 0.16
C ARG A 19 1.53 -4.52 1.21
N TRP A 20 2.16 -4.95 2.30
CA TRP A 20 2.60 -4.02 3.35
C TRP A 20 3.70 -3.07 2.87
N SER A 21 4.66 -3.57 2.08
CA SER A 21 5.70 -2.77 1.45
C SER A 21 5.13 -1.74 0.48
N LEU A 22 4.17 -2.15 -0.37
CA LEU A 22 3.51 -1.25 -1.31
C LEU A 22 2.78 -0.11 -0.58
N TYR A 23 2.05 -0.43 0.49
CA TYR A 23 1.41 0.58 1.33
C TYR A 23 2.41 1.58 1.89
N HIS A 24 3.53 1.08 2.42
CA HIS A 24 4.54 1.91 3.06
C HIS A 24 5.20 2.84 2.04
N THR A 25 5.60 2.31 0.88
CA THR A 25 6.20 3.07 -0.22
C THR A 25 5.25 4.16 -0.71
N ARG A 26 4.00 3.81 -1.02
CA ARG A 26 3.03 4.80 -1.53
C ARG A 26 2.66 5.86 -0.48
N THR A 27 2.58 5.49 0.79
CA THR A 27 2.35 6.44 1.89
C THR A 27 3.53 7.40 2.03
N LYS A 28 4.76 6.92 1.84
CA LYS A 28 5.96 7.75 1.83
C LYS A 28 5.95 8.71 0.65
N ASP A 29 5.70 8.22 -0.56
CA ASP A 29 5.62 9.03 -1.77
C ASP A 29 4.55 10.12 -1.65
N LEU A 30 3.39 9.80 -1.07
CA LEU A 30 2.33 10.78 -0.82
C LEU A 30 2.80 11.89 0.13
N LYS A 31 3.48 11.53 1.22
CA LYS A 31 4.01 12.52 2.18
C LYS A 31 5.09 13.39 1.55
N ASP A 32 5.96 12.83 0.73
CA ASP A 32 7.00 13.57 0.02
C ASP A 32 6.37 14.50 -1.04
N PHE A 33 5.35 14.06 -1.77
CA PHE A 33 4.58 14.89 -2.69
C PHE A 33 3.93 16.09 -1.97
N ILE A 34 3.27 15.84 -0.84
CA ILE A 34 2.67 16.91 -0.02
C ILE A 34 3.73 17.93 0.42
N ARG A 35 4.94 17.47 0.78
CA ARG A 35 6.04 18.32 1.21
C ARG A 35 6.59 19.15 0.06
N VAL A 36 6.89 18.54 -1.09
CA VAL A 36 7.47 19.21 -2.28
C VAL A 36 6.51 20.25 -2.85
N HIS A 37 5.21 19.96 -2.87
CA HIS A 37 4.20 20.87 -3.43
C HIS A 37 3.58 21.83 -2.41
N HIS A 38 4.05 21.84 -1.15
CA HIS A 38 3.56 22.72 -0.08
C HIS A 38 2.02 22.73 0.03
N LEU A 39 1.40 21.55 -0.02
CA LEU A 39 -0.07 21.47 -0.10
C LEU A 39 -0.73 22.03 1.17
N PRO A 40 -1.84 22.79 1.02
CA PRO A 40 -2.58 23.30 2.15
C PRO A 40 -3.15 22.17 3.01
N ARG A 41 -3.28 22.43 4.32
CA ARG A 41 -3.59 21.41 5.35
C ARG A 41 -4.87 20.61 5.03
N GLN A 42 -5.89 21.25 4.47
CA GLN A 42 -7.15 20.60 4.07
C GLN A 42 -6.93 19.59 2.94
N LEU A 43 -6.11 19.93 1.93
CA LEU A 43 -5.83 19.06 0.80
C LEU A 43 -4.98 17.86 1.24
N LYS A 44 -3.97 18.11 2.09
CA LYS A 44 -3.17 17.06 2.74
C LYS A 44 -4.07 16.05 3.46
N GLN A 45 -5.02 16.54 4.26
CA GLN A 45 -5.91 15.69 5.04
C GLN A 45 -6.83 14.87 4.11
N ARG A 46 -7.44 15.50 3.11
CA ARG A 46 -8.25 14.79 2.10
C ARG A 46 -7.46 13.71 1.36
N MET A 47 -6.22 14.00 0.98
CA MET A 47 -5.38 13.02 0.28
C MET A 47 -5.04 11.82 1.17
N LEU A 48 -4.76 12.04 2.46
CA LEU A 48 -4.53 10.97 3.44
C LEU A 48 -5.80 10.12 3.65
N GLU A 49 -6.95 10.75 3.83
CA GLU A 49 -8.23 10.07 4.01
C GLU A 49 -8.62 9.27 2.76
N TYR A 50 -8.43 9.83 1.56
CA TYR A 50 -8.62 9.11 0.31
C TYR A 50 -7.69 7.90 0.22
N PHE A 51 -6.40 8.08 0.52
CA PHE A 51 -5.42 7.01 0.46
C PHE A 51 -5.74 5.87 1.45
N GLN A 52 -6.14 6.21 2.67
CA GLN A 52 -6.61 5.24 3.68
C GLN A 52 -7.89 4.54 3.25
N THR A 53 -8.85 5.27 2.68
CA THR A 53 -10.13 4.71 2.21
C THR A 53 -9.89 3.75 1.06
N THR A 54 -9.14 4.15 0.03
CA THR A 54 -8.76 3.29 -1.09
C THR A 54 -7.97 2.08 -0.62
N TRP A 55 -7.05 2.23 0.34
CA TRP A 55 -6.30 1.09 0.89
C TRP A 55 -7.19 0.13 1.69
N SER A 56 -8.13 0.64 2.48
CA SER A 56 -9.08 -0.17 3.25
C SER A 56 -10.04 -0.94 2.34
N VAL A 57 -10.54 -0.29 1.28
CA VAL A 57 -11.47 -0.89 0.30
C VAL A 57 -10.78 -1.97 -0.53
N ASN A 58 -9.57 -1.69 -1.02
CA ASN A 58 -8.85 -2.62 -1.89
C ASN A 58 -7.97 -3.62 -1.12
N ASN A 59 -7.70 -3.41 0.17
CA ASN A 59 -6.66 -4.12 0.93
C ASN A 59 -5.31 -4.20 0.18
N GLY A 60 -4.99 -3.23 -0.69
CA GLY A 60 -3.81 -3.28 -1.56
C GLY A 60 -3.87 -4.29 -2.72
N ILE A 61 -5.06 -4.78 -3.08
CA ILE A 61 -5.33 -5.48 -4.34
C ILE A 61 -5.79 -4.42 -5.33
N ASP A 62 -4.98 -4.13 -6.34
CA ASP A 62 -5.43 -3.30 -7.44
C ASP A 62 -6.59 -4.03 -8.11
N SER A 63 -7.83 -3.56 -7.92
CA SER A 63 -9.01 -4.14 -8.60
C SER A 63 -9.06 -3.76 -10.08
N ASN A 64 -8.01 -3.11 -10.60
CA ASN A 64 -7.89 -2.60 -11.95
C ASN A 64 -6.83 -3.34 -12.79
N GLU A 65 -6.51 -4.59 -12.45
CA GLU A 65 -5.80 -5.52 -13.33
C GLU A 65 -6.75 -6.59 -13.90
#